data_AF-A0A7S2CAZ3-F1
#
_entry.id   AF-A0A7S2CAZ3-F1
#
_cell.length_a   1.000
_cell.length_b   1.000
_cell.length_c   1.000
_cell.angle_alpha   90.00
_cell.angle_beta   90.00
_cell.angle_gamma   90.00
#
_symmetry.space_group_name_H-M   'P 1'
#
loop_
_entity.id
_entity.type
_entity.pdbx_description
1 polymer ?
#
loop_
_entity_poly.entity_id
_entity_poly.type
_entity_poly.pdbx_seq_one_letter_code
_entity_poly.pdbx_strand_id
1 'polypeptide(L)'
;GTYMNTPVFDAVWNQIHWKGRYKYHNWVVKADPDCVFLPYRLRRILSQPEFRKAEIDKGVVINNCDKGLHGPLEVLSRRAMQVFGESRILCTQELQEDYFLSPCLAEL
;
A
#
# COMPACT_ATOMS: atom_id res chain seq x y z
N GLY A 1 -8.60 20.85 -4.37
CA GLY A 1 -9.45 20.72 -3.17
C GLY A 1 -8.96 19.52 -2.40
N THR A 2 -8.72 19.65 -1.11
CA THR A 2 -8.29 18.53 -0.28
C THR A 2 -9.53 17.73 0.09
N TYR A 3 -9.75 16.62 -0.61
CA TYR A 3 -10.89 15.75 -0.35
C TYR A 3 -10.60 14.91 0.90
N MET A 4 -11.45 14.98 1.92
CA MET A 4 -11.38 14.08 3.09
C MET A 4 -11.99 12.71 2.73
N ASN A 5 -11.24 11.92 1.96
CA ASN A 5 -11.70 10.62 1.44
C ASN A 5 -11.24 9.43 2.29
N THR A 6 -10.50 9.65 3.39
CA THR A 6 -9.94 8.58 4.22
C THR A 6 -10.95 7.49 4.62
N PRO A 7 -12.21 7.79 5.01
CA PRO A 7 -13.19 6.75 5.32
C PRO A 7 -13.54 5.84 4.12
N VAL A 8 -13.54 6.41 2.91
CA VAL A 8 -13.79 5.63 1.68
C VAL A 8 -12.62 4.71 1.41
N PHE A 9 -11.39 5.20 1.54
CA PHE A 9 -10.19 4.39 1.34
C PHE A 9 -10.05 3.28 2.38
N ASP A 10 -10.35 3.56 3.65
CA ASP A 10 -10.42 2.52 4.70
C ASP A 10 -11.41 1.41 4.30
N ALA A 11 -12.64 1.78 3.90
CA ALA A 11 -13.63 0.81 3.46
C ALA A 11 -13.16 -0.02 2.25
N VAL A 12 -12.46 0.58 1.29
CA VAL A 12 -11.93 -0.11 0.11
C VAL A 12 -10.81 -1.07 0.50
N TRP A 13 -9.80 -0.63 1.26
CA TRP A 13 -8.70 -1.47 1.72
C TRP A 13 -9.21 -2.64 2.56
N ASN A 14 -10.25 -2.41 3.36
CA ASN A 14 -10.95 -3.45 4.12
C ASN A 14 -11.59 -4.51 3.23
N GLN A 15 -12.28 -4.07 2.19
CA GLN A 15 -12.90 -4.99 1.23
C GLN A 15 -11.85 -5.80 0.46
N ILE A 16 -10.72 -5.19 0.08
CA ILE A 16 -9.62 -5.90 -0.59
C ILE A 16 -9.04 -6.97 0.34
N HIS A 17 -8.78 -6.63 1.60
CA HIS A 17 -8.29 -7.59 2.59
C HIS A 17 -9.27 -8.74 2.78
N TRP A 18 -10.54 -8.42 3.04
CA TRP A 18 -11.60 -9.39 3.34
C TRP A 18 -11.85 -10.36 2.17
N LYS A 19 -11.89 -9.85 0.93
CA LYS A 19 -12.05 -10.70 -0.27
C LYS A 19 -10.82 -11.55 -0.57
N GLY A 20 -9.65 -11.18 -0.06
CA GLY A 20 -8.43 -11.99 -0.13
C GLY A 20 -7.85 -12.21 -1.53
N ARG A 21 -8.37 -11.58 -2.59
CA ARG A 21 -7.87 -11.76 -3.97
C ARG A 21 -6.39 -11.40 -4.12
N TYR A 22 -5.92 -10.45 -3.32
CA TYR A 22 -4.51 -10.04 -3.29
C TYR A 22 -3.56 -11.21 -2.93
N LYS A 23 -4.04 -12.25 -2.24
CA LYS A 23 -3.22 -13.40 -1.83
C LYS A 23 -2.66 -14.19 -3.02
N TYR A 24 -3.29 -14.08 -4.20
CA TYR A 24 -2.86 -14.72 -5.44
C TYR A 24 -1.88 -13.88 -6.28
N HIS A 25 -1.51 -12.70 -5.79
CA HIS A 25 -0.58 -11.79 -6.47
C HIS A 25 0.58 -11.46 -5.53
N ASN A 26 1.77 -11.18 -6.07
CA ASN A 26 2.93 -10.81 -5.25
C ASN A 26 2.86 -9.35 -4.75
N TRP A 27 2.14 -8.50 -5.47
CA TRP A 27 2.09 -7.05 -5.22
C TRP A 27 0.67 -6.53 -5.43
N VAL A 28 0.31 -5.54 -4.62
CA VAL A 28 -0.91 -4.74 -4.71
C VAL A 28 -0.50 -3.32 -5.08
N VAL A 29 -1.23 -2.73 -6.01
CA VAL A 29 -1.04 -1.34 -6.43
C VAL A 29 -2.38 -0.63 -6.32
N LYS A 30 -2.46 0.43 -5.52
CA LYS A 30 -3.52 1.44 -5.64
C LYS A 30 -2.95 2.56 -6.51
N ALA A 31 -3.79 3.05 -7.42
CA ALA A 31 -3.47 4.15 -8.32
C ALA A 31 -4.67 5.08 -8.37
N ASP A 32 -4.42 6.39 -8.29
CA ASP A 32 -5.49 7.38 -8.40
C ASP A 32 -6.06 7.46 -9.82
N PRO A 33 -7.32 7.91 -9.98
CA PRO A 33 -7.95 8.03 -11.30
C PRO A 33 -7.21 8.98 -12.26
N ASP A 34 -6.46 9.96 -11.75
CA ASP A 34 -5.66 10.90 -12.52
C ASP A 34 -4.19 10.46 -12.68
N CYS A 35 -3.84 9.26 -12.18
CA CYS A 35 -2.50 8.70 -12.28
C CYS A 35 -2.24 8.02 -13.63
N VAL A 36 -1.18 8.44 -14.33
CA VAL A 36 -0.66 7.65 -15.46
C VAL A 36 0.21 6.52 -14.90
N PHE A 37 -0.40 5.37 -14.66
CA PHE A 37 0.32 4.19 -14.19
C PHE A 37 1.00 3.46 -15.36
N LEU A 38 2.32 3.21 -15.23
CA LEU A 38 3.15 2.49 -16.20
C LEU A 38 3.63 1.14 -15.63
N PRO A 39 2.85 0.04 -15.73
CA PRO A 39 3.16 -1.24 -15.09
C PRO A 39 4.51 -1.84 -15.47
N TYR A 40 5.01 -1.56 -16.68
CA TYR A 40 6.32 -2.03 -17.12
C TYR A 40 7.46 -1.40 -16.30
N ARG A 41 7.35 -0.12 -15.94
CA ARG A 41 8.35 0.55 -15.09
C ARG A 41 8.37 -0.06 -13.69
N LEU A 42 7.19 -0.31 -13.13
CA LEU A 42 7.08 -0.96 -11.82
C LEU A 42 7.70 -2.37 -11.84
N ARG A 43 7.41 -3.19 -12.85
CA ARG A 43 8.03 -4.53 -12.98
C ARG A 43 9.55 -4.48 -13.02
N ARG A 44 10.13 -3.47 -13.69
CA ARG A 44 11.59 -3.29 -13.72
C ARG A 44 12.15 -2.93 -12.34
N ILE A 45 11.49 -2.04 -11.60
CA ILE A 45 11.87 -1.71 -10.21
C ILE A 45 11.80 -2.96 -9.34
N LEU A 46 10.66 -3.68 -9.36
CA LEU A 46 10.44 -4.89 -8.58
C LEU A 46 11.37 -6.06 -8.93
N SER A 47 12.10 -5.99 -10.04
CA SER A 47 13.10 -6.99 -10.42
C SER A 47 14.45 -6.82 -9.70
N GLN A 48 14.66 -5.67 -9.05
CA GLN A 48 15.90 -5.35 -8.37
C GLN A 48 16.10 -6.22 -7.10
N PRO A 49 17.35 -6.52 -6.71
CA PRO A 49 17.66 -7.44 -5.61
C PRO A 49 16.98 -7.08 -4.27
N GLU A 50 16.82 -5.79 -3.98
CA GLU A 50 16.18 -5.27 -2.76
C GLU A 50 14.74 -5.78 -2.58
N PHE A 51 14.00 -6.04 -3.67
CA PHE A 51 12.61 -6.49 -3.61
C PHE A 51 12.45 -8.02 -3.62
N ARG A 52 13.55 -8.78 -3.75
CA ARG A 52 13.49 -10.26 -3.77
C ARG A 52 12.96 -10.85 -2.47
N LYS A 53 13.13 -10.14 -1.36
CA LYS A 53 12.68 -10.55 -0.03
C LYS A 53 11.37 -9.88 0.39
N ALA A 54 10.62 -9.29 -0.54
CA ALA A 54 9.37 -8.57 -0.24
C ALA A 54 8.26 -9.45 0.39
N GLU A 55 8.42 -10.77 0.34
CA GLU A 55 7.51 -11.74 0.96
C GLU A 55 8.05 -12.31 2.28
N ILE A 56 9.22 -11.88 2.74
CA ILE A 56 9.85 -12.29 4.00
C ILE A 56 9.54 -11.25 5.08
N ASP A 57 9.64 -11.65 6.35
CA ASP A 57 9.40 -10.80 7.53
C ASP A 57 8.01 -10.16 7.51
N LYS A 58 7.95 -8.83 7.57
CA LYS A 58 6.70 -8.07 7.57
C LYS A 58 6.30 -7.56 6.17
N GLY A 59 7.13 -7.82 5.16
CA GLY A 59 6.87 -7.42 3.78
C GLY A 59 7.49 -6.07 3.43
N VAL A 60 7.16 -5.55 2.25
CA VAL A 60 7.78 -4.33 1.72
C VAL A 60 6.72 -3.41 1.14
N VAL A 61 6.94 -2.12 1.34
CA VAL A 61 6.20 -1.03 0.71
C VAL A 61 7.19 -0.22 -0.12
N ILE A 62 6.80 0.19 -1.33
CA ILE A 62 7.65 1.07 -2.13
C ILE A 62 7.47 2.49 -1.62
N ASN A 63 8.50 3.00 -0.95
CA ASN A 63 8.54 4.39 -0.57
C ASN A 63 8.88 5.26 -1.79
N ASN A 64 7.97 6.16 -2.16
CA ASN A 64 8.12 7.09 -3.29
C ASN A 64 8.32 8.55 -2.85
N CYS A 65 8.38 8.83 -1.54
CA CYS A 65 8.57 10.18 -0.99
C CYS A 65 9.38 10.12 0.32
N ASP A 66 10.12 11.19 0.66
CA ASP A 66 10.92 11.22 1.90
C ASP A 66 10.08 11.07 3.19
N LYS A 67 8.77 11.31 3.11
CA LYS A 67 7.83 11.20 4.24
C LYS A 67 7.04 9.89 4.29
N GLY A 68 7.39 8.92 3.43
CA GLY A 68 6.71 7.64 3.33
C GLY A 68 5.89 7.50 2.05
N LEU A 69 5.03 6.49 2.04
CA LEU A 69 4.10 6.22 0.96
C LEU A 69 3.20 7.46 0.75
N HIS A 70 3.24 8.08 -0.43
CA HIS A 70 2.53 9.34 -0.66
C HIS A 70 2.13 9.53 -2.12
N GLY A 71 0.99 10.16 -2.37
CA GLY A 71 0.57 10.58 -3.71
C GLY A 71 -0.11 9.46 -4.51
N PRO A 72 -0.16 9.58 -5.84
CA PRO A 72 -1.17 8.89 -6.65
C PRO A 72 -0.88 7.41 -6.91
N LEU A 73 0.08 6.82 -6.20
CA LEU A 73 0.50 5.43 -6.37
C LEU A 73 1.05 4.84 -5.08
N GLU A 74 0.41 3.78 -4.62
CA GLU A 74 0.73 3.06 -3.39
C GLU A 74 0.98 1.60 -3.74
N VAL A 75 2.19 1.10 -3.42
CA VAL A 75 2.61 -0.25 -3.80
C VAL A 75 3.03 -1.06 -2.58
N LEU A 76 2.28 -2.12 -2.30
CA LEU A 76 2.47 -3.00 -1.15
C LEU A 76 2.78 -4.41 -1.64
N SER A 77 3.73 -5.10 -1.02
CA SER A 77 3.87 -6.55 -1.20
C SER A 77 2.67 -7.27 -0.63
N ARG A 78 2.46 -8.53 -1.03
CA ARG A 78 1.38 -9.34 -0.44
C ARG A 78 1.55 -9.49 1.06
N ARG A 79 2.79 -9.63 1.55
CA ARG A 79 3.06 -9.72 2.98
C ARG A 79 2.73 -8.40 3.70
N ALA A 80 3.09 -7.24 3.12
CA ALA A 80 2.70 -5.94 3.67
C ALA A 80 1.17 -5.78 3.73
N MET A 81 0.44 -6.27 2.72
CA MET A 81 -1.04 -6.27 2.72
C MET A 81 -1.66 -7.21 3.77
N GLN A 82 -0.94 -8.26 4.19
CA GLN A 82 -1.35 -9.07 5.33
C GLN A 82 -1.15 -8.31 6.64
N VAL A 83 0.02 -7.69 6.82
CA VAL A 83 0.32 -6.86 8.00
C VAL A 83 -0.70 -5.75 8.14
N PHE A 84 -1.05 -5.04 7.05
CA PHE A 84 -2.16 -4.08 7.03
C PHE A 84 -3.45 -4.63 7.67
N GLY A 85 -3.84 -5.86 7.31
CA GLY A 85 -5.04 -6.49 7.87
C GLY A 85 -4.90 -6.86 9.35
N GLU A 86 -3.70 -7.25 9.78
CA GLU A 86 -3.36 -7.61 11.17
C GLU A 86 -3.33 -6.37 12.09
N SER A 87 -2.80 -5.25 11.61
CA SER A 87 -2.59 -4.00 12.36
C SER A 87 -3.58 -2.89 12.02
N ARG A 88 -4.65 -3.19 11.27
CA ARG A 88 -5.58 -2.20 10.72
C ARG A 88 -6.09 -1.17 11.73
N ILE A 89 -6.39 -1.60 12.96
CA ILE A 89 -6.93 -0.72 14.00
C ILE A 89 -5.99 0.46 14.34
N LEU A 90 -4.72 0.37 13.95
CA LEU A 90 -3.74 1.44 14.11
C LEU A 90 -3.82 2.49 12.99
N CYS A 91 -4.40 2.19 11.82
CA CYS A 91 -4.48 3.11 10.66
C CYS A 91 -5.44 4.31 10.89
N THR A 92 -6.17 4.36 12.01
CA THR A 92 -7.33 5.26 12.20
C THR A 92 -7.00 6.66 12.72
N GLN A 93 -5.73 7.09 12.70
CA GLN A 93 -5.32 8.32 13.39
C GLN A 93 -5.26 9.58 12.51
N GLU A 94 -5.35 9.49 11.18
CA GLU A 94 -5.09 10.65 10.30
C GLU A 94 -6.25 10.97 9.33
N LEU A 95 -6.46 12.27 9.09
CA LEU A 95 -7.51 12.80 8.20
C LEU A 95 -7.10 12.80 6.71
N GLN A 96 -5.83 12.52 6.40
CA GLN A 96 -5.31 12.48 5.03
C GLN A 96 -5.05 11.05 4.59
N GLU A 97 -5.55 10.71 3.41
CA GLU A 97 -5.39 9.39 2.81
C GLU A 97 -3.92 9.01 2.61
N ASP A 98 -3.10 9.95 2.13
CA ASP A 98 -1.67 9.71 1.87
C ASP A 98 -0.93 9.15 3.10
N TYR A 99 -1.41 9.45 4.31
CA TYR A 99 -0.81 9.00 5.56
C TYR A 99 -1.57 7.84 6.20
N PHE A 100 -2.70 7.42 5.66
CA PHE A 100 -3.59 6.43 6.28
C PHE A 100 -2.89 5.10 6.56
N LEU A 101 -2.08 4.62 5.60
CA LEU A 101 -1.37 3.34 5.73
C LEU A 101 -0.15 3.43 6.66
N SER A 102 0.39 4.63 6.90
CA SER A 102 1.66 4.81 7.59
C SER A 102 1.66 4.29 9.04
N PRO A 103 0.66 4.59 9.90
CA PRO A 103 0.65 4.11 11.28
C PRO A 103 0.63 2.59 11.41
N CYS A 104 -0.13 1.89 10.57
CA CYS A 104 -0.29 0.45 10.65
C CYS A 104 0.80 -0.33 9.92
N LEU A 105 1.54 0.33 9.03
CA LEU A 105 2.72 -0.23 8.36
C LEU A 105 4.03 0.30 8.95
N ALA A 106 4.00 1.02 10.07
CA ALA A 106 5.16 1.67 10.69
C ALA A 106 6.27 0.69 11.12
N GLU A 107 5.93 -0.59 11.31
CA GLU A 107 6.89 -1.59 11.73
C GLU A 107 7.46 -2.45 10.60
N LEU A 108 7.14 -2.14 9.33
CA LEU A 108 7.77 -2.74 8.15
C LEU A 108 9.23 -2.31 8.01
#